data_AF-A0A938BX79-F1
#
_entry.id   AF-A0A938BX79-F1
#
_cell.length_a   1.000
_cell.length_b   1.000
_cell.length_c   1.000
_cell.angle_alpha   90.00
_cell.angle_beta   90.00
_cell.angle_gamma   90.00
#
_symmetry.space_group_name_H-M   'P 1'
#
loop_
_entity.id
_entity.type
_entity.pdbx_description
1 polymer ?
#
loop_
_entity_poly.entity_id
_entity_poly.type
_entity_poly.pdbx_seq_one_letter_code
_entity_poly.pdbx_strand_id
1 'polypeptide(L)'
;ALPAYEKVLKAAHTFNLLDARGAISVTERAAYIGRIRNLARVVSQSYFDSRLRAGFPMCAPQVLAQLGIDVPALQAALAERSATQAAGPGAAA
;
A
#
# COMPACT_ATOMS: atom_id res chain seq x y z
N ALA A 1 -6.28 6.67 -0.54
CA ALA A 1 -5.91 5.34 -1.06
C ALA A 1 -6.44 5.08 -2.48
N LEU A 2 -7.73 5.32 -2.76
CA LEU A 2 -8.35 5.01 -4.06
C LEU A 2 -7.64 5.61 -5.30
N PRO A 3 -7.28 6.91 -5.37
CA PRO A 3 -6.64 7.46 -6.56
C PRO A 3 -5.25 6.88 -6.85
N ALA A 4 -4.49 6.55 -5.80
CA ALA A 4 -3.16 5.96 -5.95
C ALA A 4 -3.24 4.52 -6.47
N TYR A 5 -4.23 3.75 -6.03
CA TYR A 5 -4.47 2.40 -6.52
C TYR A 5 -4.76 2.35 -8.01
N GLU A 6 -5.62 3.26 -8.50
CA GLU A 6 -5.94 3.34 -9.94
C GLU A 6 -4.70 3.63 -10.79
N LYS A 7 -3.78 4.46 -10.29
CA LYS A 7 -2.52 4.75 -10.99
C LYS A 7 -1.60 3.52 -11.03
N VAL A 8 -1.56 2.72 -9.95
CA VAL A 8 -0.83 1.43 -9.94
C VAL A 8 -1.40 0.46 -10.97
N LEU A 9 -2.73 0.35 -11.07
CA LEU A 9 -3.38 -0.49 -12.07
C LEU A 9 -3.05 -0.05 -13.51
N LYS A 10 -3.11 1.26 -13.78
CA LYS A 10 -2.73 1.82 -15.08
C LYS A 10 -1.26 1.54 -15.40
N ALA A 11 -0.36 1.74 -14.44
CA ALA A 11 1.07 1.45 -14.61
C ALA A 11 1.34 -0.04 -14.91
N ALA A 12 0.67 -0.95 -14.20
CA ALA A 12 0.77 -2.40 -14.44
C ALA A 12 0.26 -2.78 -15.83
N HIS A 13 -0.87 -2.22 -16.26
CA HIS A 13 -1.41 -2.47 -17.60
C HIS A 13 -0.49 -1.93 -18.70
N THR A 14 -0.01 -0.69 -18.58
CA THR A 14 0.94 -0.11 -19.54
C THR A 14 2.24 -0.91 -19.60
N PHE A 15 2.75 -1.39 -18.46
CA PHE A 15 3.89 -2.29 -18.43
C PHE A 15 3.63 -3.56 -19.25
N ASN A 16 2.49 -4.24 -19.07
CA ASN A 16 2.15 -5.43 -19.84
C ASN A 16 2.09 -5.16 -21.35
N LEU A 17 1.57 -4.01 -21.77
CA LEU A 17 1.55 -3.63 -23.19
C LEU A 17 2.95 -3.40 -23.77
N LEU A 18 3.81 -2.70 -23.04
CA LEU A 18 5.19 -2.46 -23.47
C LEU A 18 6.00 -3.75 -23.51
N ASP A 19 5.78 -4.62 -22.54
CA ASP A 19 6.42 -5.92 -22.42
C ASP A 19 6.05 -6.86 -23.57
N ALA A 20 4.76 -6.92 -23.91
CA ALA A 20 4.26 -7.71 -25.04
C ALA A 20 4.77 -7.19 -26.40
N ARG A 21 5.04 -5.88 -26.52
CA ARG A 21 5.63 -5.28 -27.72
C ARG A 21 7.15 -5.48 -27.82
N GLY A 22 7.78 -6.09 -26.83
CA GLY A 22 9.24 -6.24 -26.79
C GLY A 22 9.99 -4.91 -26.61
N ALA A 23 9.31 -3.86 -26.15
CA ALA A 23 9.88 -2.53 -25.95
C ALA A 23 10.67 -2.39 -24.63
N ILE A 24 10.69 -3.44 -23.80
CA ILE A 24 11.37 -3.51 -22.51
C ILE A 24 12.42 -4.62 -22.56
N SER A 25 13.67 -4.29 -22.24
CA SER A 25 14.75 -5.27 -22.14
C SER A 25 14.61 -6.16 -20.88
N VAL A 26 15.33 -7.29 -20.86
CA VAL A 26 15.30 -8.25 -19.73
C VAL A 26 15.74 -7.60 -18.41
N THR A 27 16.71 -6.68 -18.45
CA THR A 27 17.21 -5.96 -17.26
C THR A 27 16.21 -4.91 -16.79
N GLU A 28 15.58 -4.17 -17.71
CA GLU A 28 14.56 -3.16 -17.39
C GLU A 28 13.30 -3.78 -16.81
N ARG A 29 12.91 -4.98 -17.29
CA ARG A 29 11.74 -5.71 -16.80
C ARG A 29 11.76 -5.89 -15.28
N ALA A 30 12.88 -6.36 -14.73
CA ALA A 30 13.04 -6.56 -13.30
C ALA A 30 12.88 -5.23 -12.52
N ALA A 31 13.45 -4.14 -13.04
CA ALA A 31 13.35 -2.81 -12.43
C ALA A 31 11.90 -2.27 -12.45
N TYR A 32 11.18 -2.39 -13.58
CA TYR A 32 9.77 -1.98 -13.66
C TYR A 32 8.88 -2.78 -12.71
N ILE A 33 9.05 -4.11 -12.65
CA ILE A 33 8.32 -4.96 -11.71
C ILE A 33 8.58 -4.54 -10.26
N GLY A 34 9.84 -4.25 -9.91
CA GLY A 34 10.21 -3.75 -8.59
C GLY A 34 9.51 -2.44 -8.24
N ARG A 35 9.50 -1.46 -9.16
CA ARG A 35 8.81 -0.18 -8.96
C ARG A 35 7.31 -0.35 -8.77
N ILE A 36 6.64 -1.13 -9.63
CA ILE A 36 5.19 -1.37 -9.54
C ILE A 36 4.85 -2.08 -8.22
N ARG A 37 5.65 -3.07 -7.82
CA ARG A 37 5.46 -3.78 -6.55
C ARG A 37 5.62 -2.87 -5.33
N ASN A 38 6.61 -1.97 -5.34
CA ASN A 38 6.81 -1.01 -4.27
C ASN A 38 5.63 -0.04 -4.15
N LEU A 39 5.14 0.49 -5.28
CA LEU A 39 3.95 1.34 -5.29
C LEU A 39 2.72 0.59 -4.77
N ALA A 40 2.51 -0.66 -5.22
CA ALA A 40 1.41 -1.49 -4.74
C ALA A 40 1.49 -1.71 -3.23
N ARG A 41 2.68 -2.01 -2.69
CA ARG A 41 2.90 -2.20 -1.24
C ARG A 41 2.52 -0.95 -0.44
N VAL A 42 2.91 0.24 -0.89
CA VAL A 42 2.56 1.50 -0.21
C VAL A 42 1.05 1.75 -0.25
N VAL A 43 0.41 1.50 -1.39
CA VAL A 43 -1.05 1.64 -1.51
C VAL A 43 -1.79 0.64 -0.62
N SER A 44 -1.35 -0.61 -0.57
CA SER A 44 -1.90 -1.64 0.32
C SER A 44 -1.76 -1.25 1.79
N GLN A 45 -0.60 -0.73 2.20
CA GLN A 45 -0.40 -0.24 3.57
C GLN A 45 -1.33 0.93 3.89
N SER A 46 -1.44 1.92 3.00
CA SER A 46 -2.35 3.05 3.15
C SER A 46 -3.82 2.62 3.27
N TYR A 47 -4.23 1.62 2.49
CA TYR A 47 -5.57 1.05 2.59
C TYR A 47 -5.79 0.33 3.93
N PHE A 48 -4.83 -0.48 4.36
CA PHE A 48 -4.89 -1.16 5.66
C PHE A 48 -4.99 -0.15 6.81
N ASP A 49 -4.14 0.87 6.85
CA ASP A 49 -4.16 1.91 7.88
C ASP A 49 -5.48 2.69 7.88
N SER A 50 -6.08 2.92 6.71
CA SER A 50 -7.41 3.52 6.60
C SER A 50 -8.50 2.62 7.19
N ARG A 51 -8.42 1.30 6.97
CA ARG A 51 -9.37 0.33 7.54
C ARG A 51 -9.18 0.14 9.04
N LEU A 52 -7.94 0.15 9.50
CA LEU A 52 -7.58 0.07 10.90
C LEU A 52 -8.11 1.27 11.68
N ARG A 53 -7.99 2.50 11.15
CA ARG A 53 -8.63 3.69 11.75
C ARG A 53 -10.15 3.59 11.83
N ALA A 54 -10.78 2.94 10.87
CA ALA A 54 -12.21 2.69 10.86
C ALA A 54 -12.63 1.46 11.68
N GLY A 55 -11.69 0.72 12.30
CA GLY A 55 -11.98 -0.48 13.09
C GLY A 55 -12.46 -1.69 12.29
N PHE A 56 -12.09 -1.80 11.01
CA PHE A 56 -12.48 -2.89 10.10
C PHE A 56 -14.01 -3.14 10.00
N PRO A 57 -14.80 -2.18 9.47
CA PRO A 57 -16.27 -2.25 9.46
C PRO A 57 -16.87 -3.42 8.67
N MET A 58 -16.09 -4.07 7.79
CA MET A 58 -16.52 -5.20 6.97
C MET A 58 -16.14 -6.56 7.59
N CYS A 59 -15.47 -6.59 8.74
CA CYS A 59 -15.12 -7.79 9.47
C CYS A 59 -15.93 -7.88 10.75
N ALA A 60 -16.57 -9.03 10.99
CA ALA A 60 -17.25 -9.26 12.25
C ALA A 60 -16.23 -9.28 13.41
N PRO A 61 -16.51 -8.61 14.55
CA PRO A 61 -15.58 -8.55 15.69
C PRO A 61 -15.12 -9.93 16.17
N GLN A 62 -16.00 -10.94 16.09
CA GLN A 62 -15.70 -12.32 16.48
C GLN A 62 -14.59 -12.94 15.61
N VAL A 63 -14.55 -12.61 14.32
CA VAL A 63 -13.53 -13.11 13.39
C VAL A 63 -12.17 -12.48 13.70
N LEU A 64 -12.15 -11.20 14.04
CA LEU A 64 -10.92 -10.50 14.43
C LEU A 64 -10.33 -11.11 15.72
N ALA A 65 -11.20 -11.42 16.69
CA ALA A 65 -10.80 -12.09 17.93
C ALA A 65 -10.23 -13.51 17.68
N GLN A 66 -10.86 -14.29 16.80
CA GLN A 66 -10.38 -15.63 16.42
C GLN A 66 -9.01 -15.60 15.72
N LEU A 67 -8.75 -14.56 14.94
CA LEU A 67 -7.47 -14.34 14.26
C LEU A 67 -6.40 -13.75 15.20
N GLY A 68 -6.73 -13.48 16.47
CA GLY A 68 -5.81 -12.85 17.43
C GLY A 68 -5.46 -11.40 17.07
N ILE A 69 -6.32 -10.71 16.32
CA ILE A 69 -6.08 -9.33 15.87
C ILE A 69 -6.63 -8.36 16.93
N ASP A 70 -5.74 -7.77 17.71
CA ASP A 70 -6.06 -6.70 18.66
C ASP A 70 -6.12 -5.34 17.93
N VAL A 71 -7.35 -4.93 17.58
CA VAL A 71 -7.59 -3.68 16.87
C VAL A 71 -7.18 -2.44 17.68
N PRO A 72 -7.55 -2.29 18.97
CA PRO A 72 -7.04 -1.20 19.81
C PRO A 72 -5.51 -1.10 19.86
N ALA A 73 -4.80 -2.21 20.07
CA ALA A 73 -3.34 -2.18 20.12
C ALA A 73 -2.72 -1.76 18.77
N LEU A 74 -3.27 -2.27 17.66
CA LEU A 74 -2.84 -1.87 16.32
C LEU A 74 -3.13 -0.40 16.03
N GLN A 75 -4.26 0.15 16.49
CA GLN A 75 -4.59 1.56 16.35
C GLN A 75 -3.62 2.46 17.14
N ALA A 76 -3.25 2.06 18.37
CA ALA A 76 -2.24 2.76 19.17
C ALA A 76 -0.88 2.77 18.45
N ALA A 77 -0.41 1.62 17.96
CA ALA A 77 0.82 1.53 17.19
C ALA A 77 0.76 2.36 15.89
N LEU A 78 -0.39 2.41 15.20
CA LEU A 78 -0.56 3.27 14.04
C LEU A 78 -0.46 4.76 14.42
N ALA A 79 -1.04 5.17 15.53
CA ALA A 79 -0.98 6.55 16.02
C ALA A 79 0.49 6.96 16.27
N GLU A 80 1.26 6.13 16.97
CA GLU A 80 2.70 6.36 17.23
C GLU A 80 3.53 6.47 15.95
N ARG A 81 3.31 5.56 14.99
CA ARG A 81 3.97 5.60 13.68
C ARG A 81 3.59 6.83 12.87
N SER A 82 2.30 7.21 12.87
CA SER A 82 1.83 8.40 12.15
C SER A 82 2.39 9.70 12.72
N ALA A 83 2.57 9.77 14.05
CA ALA A 83 3.23 10.88 14.72
C ALA A 83 4.71 10.97 14.32
N THR A 84 5.40 9.83 14.24
CA THR A 84 6.79 9.75 13.78
C THR A 84 6.93 10.12 12.30
N GLN A 85 5.98 9.70 11.47
CA GLN A 85 5.99 9.95 10.02
C GLN A 85 5.64 11.42 9.67
N ALA A 86 4.89 12.11 10.52
CA ALA A 86 4.65 13.56 10.43
C ALA A 86 5.87 14.41 10.83
N ALA A 87 6.85 13.84 11.54
CA ALA A 87 8.07 14.50 12.00
C ALA A 87 9.30 14.27 11.08
N GLY A 88 9.15 13.54 9.96
CA GLY A 88 10.22 13.27 8.98
C GLY A 88 10.35 14.36 7.89
N PRO A 89 11.50 14.47 7.20
CA PRO A 89 11.99 15.71 6.57
C PRO A 89 11.25 16.04 5.27
N GLY A 90 10.20 16.85 5.35
CA GLY A 90 9.35 17.18 4.19
C GLY A 90 8.84 18.62 4.14
N ALA A 91 9.49 19.56 4.83
CA ALA A 91 9.27 21.01 4.69
C ALA A 91 10.45 21.74 4.03
N ALA A 92 11.46 21.02 3.54
CA ALA A 92 12.64 21.59 2.88
C ALA A 92 12.97 20.81 1.60
N ALA A 93 12.28 21.16 0.51
CA ALA A 93 12.75 21.06 -0.88
C ALA A 93 11.70 21.70 -1.80
#